data_AF-A0A534HKY6-F1
#
_entry.id   AF-A0A534HKY6-F1
#
_cell.length_a   1.000
_cell.length_b   1.000
_cell.length_c   1.000
_cell.angle_alpha   90.00
_cell.angle_beta   90.00
_cell.angle_gamma   90.00
#
_symmetry.space_group_name_H-M   'P 1'
#
loop_
_entity.id
_entity.type
_entity.pdbx_description
1 polymer ?
#
loop_
_entity_poly.entity_id
_entity_poly.type
_entity_poly.pdbx_seq_one_letter_code
_entity_poly.pdbx_strand_id
1 'polypeptide(L)'
;KSLRVTCFLISEVPTGDHGRLSAFDEEFLADGILVLRHFEKGETDVQLRLRCVKMRRARHEQGYYALIRNNGRFQITRAITE
;
A
#
# COMPACT_ATOMS: atom_id res chain seq x y z
N LYS A 1 29.24 -2.09 -8.03
CA LYS A 1 29.01 -2.51 -6.61
C LYS A 1 27.59 -2.11 -6.21
N SER A 2 26.87 -2.95 -5.46
CA SER A 2 25.53 -2.60 -4.91
C SER A 2 25.67 -1.72 -3.65
N LEU A 3 24.74 -0.78 -3.46
CA LEU A 3 24.77 0.25 -2.39
C LEU A 3 24.45 -0.29 -0.99
N ARG A 4 23.96 -1.53 -0.85
CA ARG A 4 23.57 -2.16 0.44
C ARG A 4 22.62 -1.29 1.29
N VAL A 5 21.69 -0.59 0.66
CA VAL A 5 20.68 0.24 1.33
C VAL A 5 19.28 -0.37 1.17
N THR A 6 18.41 -0.15 2.16
CA THR A 6 16.97 -0.37 2.02
C THR A 6 16.34 0.87 1.41
N CYS A 7 15.63 0.72 0.30
CA CYS A 7 15.00 1.81 -0.43
C CYS A 7 13.48 1.71 -0.34
N PHE A 8 12.82 2.84 -0.14
CA PHE A 8 11.40 3.01 -0.43
C PHE A 8 11.25 3.89 -1.66
N LEU A 9 10.55 3.38 -2.67
CA LEU A 9 10.14 4.14 -3.84
C LEU A 9 8.68 4.54 -3.68
N ILE A 10 8.37 5.82 -3.88
CA ILE A 10 6.99 6.32 -3.91
C ILE A 10 6.58 6.37 -5.38
N SER A 11 5.51 5.67 -5.72
CA SER A 11 4.88 5.71 -7.04
C SER A 11 3.41 6.07 -6.88
N GLU A 12 2.92 6.87 -7.81
CA GLU A 12 1.49 7.16 -7.92
C GLU A 12 0.80 6.01 -8.69
N VAL A 13 -0.46 5.74 -8.34
CA VAL A 13 -1.30 4.77 -9.06
C VAL A 13 -2.09 5.56 -10.10
N PRO A 14 -1.93 5.26 -11.41
CA PRO A 14 -2.65 5.96 -12.46
C PRO A 14 -4.17 5.83 -12.28
N THR A 15 -4.91 6.93 -12.42
CA THR A 15 -6.37 6.90 -12.41
C THR A 15 -6.89 6.32 -13.73
N GLY A 16 -7.83 5.37 -13.65
CA GLY A 16 -8.49 4.77 -14.83
C GLY A 16 -7.77 3.58 -15.49
N ASP A 17 -6.54 3.24 -15.08
CA ASP A 17 -5.70 2.27 -15.79
C ASP A 17 -5.91 0.79 -15.36
N HIS A 18 -7.18 0.36 -15.32
CA HIS A 18 -7.61 -1.05 -15.25
C HIS A 18 -6.97 -1.90 -14.13
N GLY A 19 -6.61 -1.27 -13.01
CA GLY A 19 -6.05 -1.97 -11.84
C GLY A 19 -4.53 -2.17 -11.87
N ARG A 20 -3.80 -1.49 -12.77
CA ARG A 20 -2.34 -1.40 -12.69
C ARG A 20 -1.90 -0.72 -11.40
N LEU A 21 -0.77 -1.16 -10.85
CA LEU A 21 -0.23 -0.67 -9.59
C LEU A 21 0.84 0.42 -9.77
N SER A 22 1.35 0.59 -10.99
CA SER A 22 2.37 1.58 -11.32
C SER A 22 2.24 2.01 -12.79
N ALA A 23 2.94 3.08 -13.18
CA ALA A 23 2.91 3.61 -14.53
C ALA A 23 3.89 2.88 -15.48
N PHE A 24 5.02 2.39 -14.96
CA PHE A 24 6.11 1.84 -15.76
C PHE A 24 6.52 0.44 -15.31
N ASP A 25 5.56 -0.34 -14.81
CA ASP A 25 5.73 -1.75 -14.45
C ASP A 25 6.75 -1.98 -13.32
N GLU A 26 6.91 -0.99 -12.43
CA GLU A 26 7.80 -1.07 -11.27
C GLU A 26 7.45 -2.27 -10.36
N GLU A 27 6.21 -2.76 -10.37
CA GLU A 27 5.76 -3.92 -9.59
C GLU A 27 6.53 -5.21 -9.90
N PHE A 28 7.06 -5.36 -11.12
CA PHE A 28 7.81 -6.56 -11.52
C PHE A 28 9.24 -6.52 -11.00
N LEU A 29 9.83 -5.32 -10.91
CA LEU A 29 11.20 -5.12 -10.45
C LEU A 29 11.27 -5.08 -8.92
N ALA A 30 10.33 -4.42 -8.25
CA ALA A 30 10.34 -4.27 -6.81
C ALA A 30 10.29 -5.62 -6.07
N ASP A 31 11.05 -5.78 -4.99
CA ASP A 31 10.97 -6.97 -4.15
C ASP A 31 9.75 -6.96 -3.23
N GLY A 32 9.31 -5.77 -2.82
CA GLY A 32 8.16 -5.53 -1.95
C GLY A 32 7.24 -4.45 -2.51
N ILE A 33 5.93 -4.61 -2.31
CA ILE A 33 4.91 -3.66 -2.75
C ILE A 33 3.91 -3.42 -1.63
N LEU A 34 3.82 -2.17 -1.20
CA LEU A 34 2.81 -1.65 -0.29
C LEU A 34 1.89 -0.71 -1.08
N VAL A 35 0.61 -1.02 -1.13
CA VAL A 35 -0.40 -0.21 -1.82
C VAL A 35 -1.23 0.54 -0.81
N LEU A 36 -1.39 1.84 -1.03
CA LEU A 36 -2.34 2.70 -0.33
C LEU A 36 -3.57 2.91 -1.21
N ARG A 37 -4.76 2.80 -0.62
CA ARG A 37 -6.02 3.11 -1.29
C ARG A 37 -6.94 3.89 -0.37
N HIS A 38 -7.71 4.80 -0.93
CA HIS A 38 -8.90 5.34 -0.27
C HIS A 38 -10.02 4.30 -0.32
N PHE A 39 -10.75 4.17 0.77
CA PHE A 39 -11.91 3.31 0.90
C PHE A 39 -13.05 4.12 1.50
N GLU A 40 -14.13 4.28 0.75
CA GLU A 40 -15.34 4.94 1.21
C GLU A 40 -15.97 4.10 2.34
N LYS A 41 -16.21 4.75 3.48
CA LYS A 41 -16.89 4.17 4.64
C LYS A 41 -18.20 4.92 4.83
N GLY A 42 -19.31 4.35 4.37
CA GLY A 42 -20.59 5.06 4.33
C GLY A 42 -20.59 6.16 3.27
N GLU A 43 -21.42 7.20 3.46
CA GLU A 43 -21.64 8.22 2.43
C GLU A 43 -20.62 9.37 2.46
N THR A 44 -20.03 9.68 3.62
CA THR A 44 -19.20 10.89 3.80
C THR A 44 -17.76 10.60 4.20
N ASP A 45 -17.50 9.44 4.80
CA ASP A 45 -16.18 9.16 5.34
C ASP A 45 -15.30 8.40 4.34
N VAL A 46 -14.02 8.76 4.31
CA VAL A 46 -13.00 8.06 3.54
C VAL A 46 -11.90 7.61 4.48
N GLN A 47 -11.60 6.31 4.43
CA GLN A 47 -10.54 5.69 5.20
C GLN A 47 -9.34 5.35 4.30
N LEU A 48 -8.13 5.72 4.74
CA LEU A 48 -6.91 5.26 4.09
C LEU A 48 -6.65 3.79 4.48
N ARG A 49 -6.50 2.92 3.49
CA ARG A 49 -6.18 1.51 3.67
C ARG A 49 -4.82 1.16 3.08
N LEU A 50 -4.02 0.41 3.83
CA LEU A 50 -2.74 -0.15 3.44
C LEU A 50 -2.88 -1.65 3.16
N ARG A 51 -2.28 -2.14 2.07
CA ARG A 51 -2.14 -3.57 1.78
C ARG A 51 -0.72 -3.90 1.36
N CYS A 52 -0.18 -4.97 1.92
CA CYS A 52 1.01 -5.61 1.40
C CYS A 52 0.61 -6.55 0.26
N VAL A 53 0.97 -6.20 -0.98
CA VAL A 53 0.65 -6.99 -2.17
C VAL A 53 1.65 -8.11 -2.36
N LYS A 54 2.92 -7.84 -2.09
CA LYS A 54 4.05 -8.76 -2.32
C LYS A 54 5.19 -8.40 -1.40
N MET A 55 5.88 -9.42 -0.89
CA MET A 55 7.22 -9.32 -0.30
C MET A 55 8.01 -10.58 -0.66
N ARG A 56 8.92 -10.51 -1.65
CA ARG A 56 9.73 -11.65 -2.07
C ARG A 56 10.56 -12.16 -0.90
N ARG A 57 10.56 -13.49 -0.71
CA ARG A 57 11.30 -14.18 0.37
C ARG A 57 10.87 -13.83 1.80
N ALA A 58 9.68 -13.26 1.98
CA ALA A 58 9.11 -13.01 3.30
C ALA A 58 7.63 -13.41 3.35
N ARG A 59 7.19 -14.00 4.46
CA ARG A 59 5.77 -14.22 4.73
C ARG A 59 5.14 -12.88 5.10
N HIS A 60 4.03 -12.54 4.47
CA HIS A 60 3.22 -11.40 4.85
C HIS A 60 1.76 -11.81 4.96
N GLU A 61 1.01 -11.08 5.78
CA GLU A 61 -0.43 -11.27 5.88
C GLU A 61 -1.12 -10.70 4.63
N GLN A 62 -2.21 -11.36 4.25
CA GLN A 62 -3.09 -10.89 3.18
C GLN A 62 -4.22 -10.06 3.79
N GLY A 63 -4.65 -9.04 3.07
CA GLY A 63 -5.78 -8.19 3.47
C GLY A 63 -5.40 -6.71 3.51
N TYR A 64 -6.37 -5.91 3.92
CA TYR A 64 -6.20 -4.47 4.11
C TYR A 64 -6.15 -4.14 5.60
N TYR A 65 -5.38 -3.11 5.92
CA TYR A 65 -5.33 -2.48 7.23
C TYR A 65 -5.78 -1.04 7.09
N ALA A 66 -6.57 -0.53 8.02
CA ALA A 66 -6.80 0.91 8.13
C ALA A 66 -5.50 1.57 8.62
N LEU A 67 -5.04 2.59 7.90
CA LEU A 67 -3.86 3.38 8.24
C LEU A 67 -4.30 4.72 8.83
N ILE A 68 -3.93 4.97 10.08
CA ILE A 68 -4.33 6.16 10.83
C ILE A 68 -3.07 6.96 11.16
N ARG A 69 -3.10 8.27 10.91
CA ARG A 69 -2.05 9.19 11.38
C ARG A 69 -2.58 9.97 12.57
N ASN A 70 -2.02 9.73 13.76
CA ASN A 70 -2.38 10.45 14.98
C ASN A 70 -1.11 10.90 15.70
N ASN A 71 -1.07 12.17 16.15
CA ASN A 71 0.06 12.77 16.88
C ASN A 71 1.43 12.51 16.21
N GLY A 72 1.49 12.67 14.89
CA GLY A 72 2.72 12.46 14.11
C GLY A 72 3.14 11.00 13.93
N ARG A 73 2.34 10.02 14.40
CA ARG A 73 2.64 8.58 14.27
C ARG A 73 1.64 7.89 13.36
N PHE A 74 2.11 6.91 12.62
CA PHE A 74 1.28 6.00 11.86
C PHE A 74 0.90 4.78 12.71
N GLN A 75 -0.37 4.42 12.68
CA GLN A 75 -0.92 3.23 13.33
C GLN A 75 -1.72 2.43 12.31
N ILE A 76 -1.67 1.10 12.42
CA ILE A 76 -2.43 0.20 11.56
C ILE A 76 -3.35 -0.69 12.41
N THR A 77 -4.55 -0.96 11.90
CA THR A 77 -5.47 -1.94 12.46
C THR A 77 -6.10 -2.75 11.34
N ARG A 78 -6.56 -3.98 11.62
CA ARG A 78 -7.26 -4.82 10.63
C ARG A 78 -8.43 -4.03 10.05
N ALA A 79 -8.52 -3.93 8.73
CA ALA A 79 -9.66 -3.28 8.11
C ALA A 79 -10.90 -4.16 8.33
N ILE A 80 -11.95 -3.55 8.89
CA ILE A 80 -13.26 -4.17 9.06
C ILE A 80 -14.13 -3.63 7.93
N THR A 81 -14.86 -4.53 7.27
CA THR A 81 -15.95 -4.17 6.36
C THR A 81 -17.21 -4.26 7.20
N GLU A 82 -17.80 -3.12 7.55
CA GLU A 82 -19.19 -3.06 7.97
C GLU A 82 -20.09 -3.22 6.74
#